data_AF-A0A7C3AQ31-F1
#
_entry.id   AF-A0A7C3AQ31-F1
#
_cell.length_a   1.000
_cell.length_b   1.000
_cell.length_c   1.000
_cell.angle_alpha   90.00
_cell.angle_beta   90.00
_cell.angle_gamma   90.00
#
_symmetry.space_group_name_H-M   'P 1'
#
loop_
_entity.id
_entity.type
_entity.pdbx_description
1 polymer ?
#
loop_
_entity_poly.entity_id
_entity_poly.type
_entity_poly.pdbx_seq_one_letter_code
_entity_poly.pdbx_strand_id
1 'polypeptide(L)'
;MEKIKGLWQNEYFKTLISILTIIAFFLIFWYGSIAYFNNENPYLVVSSGSMRPTLEVGDLIIVKRIPPSQLNAAPMNGDII
;
A
#
# COMPACT_ATOMS: atom_id res chain seq x y z
N MET A 1 5.62 -32.92 20.27
CA MET A 1 6.68 -32.18 19.55
C MET A 1 7.23 -32.93 18.34
N GLU A 2 7.42 -34.26 18.40
CA GLU A 2 7.99 -35.03 17.29
C GLU A 2 7.17 -34.98 15.99
N LYS A 3 5.84 -35.04 16.08
CA LYS A 3 4.95 -34.92 14.91
C LYS A 3 5.08 -33.57 14.19
N ILE A 4 5.31 -32.48 14.92
CA ILE A 4 5.51 -31.13 14.36
C ILE A 4 6.88 -31.06 13.67
N LYS A 5 7.93 -31.64 14.26
CA LYS A 5 9.26 -31.74 13.63
C LYS A 5 9.20 -32.53 12.32
N GLY A 6 8.42 -33.61 12.25
CA GLY A 6 8.24 -34.40 11.03
C GLY A 6 7.53 -33.62 9.91
N LEU A 7 6.51 -32.82 10.22
CA LEU A 7 5.86 -31.94 9.24
C LEU A 7 6.82 -30.88 8.68
N TRP A 8 7.64 -30.28 9.54
CA TRP A 8 8.67 -29.32 9.13
C TRP A 8 9.81 -29.92 8.32
N GLN A 9 9.95 -31.24 8.24
CA GLN A 9 10.95 -31.86 7.36
C GLN A 9 10.44 -32.03 5.92
N ASN A 10 9.12 -31.94 5.70
CA ASN A 10 8.51 -32.08 4.38
C ASN A 10 8.67 -30.78 3.56
N GLU A 11 9.25 -30.89 2.37
CA GLU A 11 9.47 -29.74 1.47
C GLU A 11 8.16 -29.10 0.99
N TYR A 12 7.12 -29.89 0.76
CA TYR A 12 5.80 -29.36 0.39
C TYR A 12 5.20 -28.52 1.52
N PHE A 13 5.36 -28.95 2.78
CA PHE A 13 4.88 -28.21 3.94
C PHE A 13 5.63 -26.87 4.09
N LYS A 14 6.96 -26.89 3.95
CA LYS A 14 7.77 -25.65 3.94
C LYS A 14 7.34 -24.69 2.83
N THR A 15 7.14 -25.22 1.62
CA THR A 15 6.74 -24.42 0.46
C THR A 15 5.37 -23.77 0.68
N LEU A 16 4.41 -24.52 1.20
CA LEU A 16 3.09 -24.01 1.55
C LEU A 16 3.16 -22.88 2.58
N ILE A 17 3.96 -23.06 3.65
CA ILE A 17 4.16 -22.02 4.66
C ILE A 17 4.80 -20.77 4.05
N SER A 18 5.80 -20.91 3.17
CA SER A 18 6.41 -19.78 2.47
C SER A 18 5.40 -19.01 1.63
N ILE A 19 4.55 -19.72 0.86
CA ILE A 19 3.48 -19.10 0.05
C ILE A 19 2.48 -18.36 0.94
N LEU A 20 2.00 -19.00 2.02
CA LEU A 20 1.09 -18.38 2.97
C LEU A 20 1.70 -17.15 3.64
N THR A 21 3.01 -17.19 3.92
CA THR A 21 3.75 -16.08 4.51
C THR A 21 3.80 -14.88 3.56
N ILE A 22 4.08 -15.10 2.27
CA ILE A 22 4.09 -14.03 1.26
C ILE A 22 2.68 -13.41 1.12
N ILE A 23 1.64 -14.23 1.06
CA ILE A 23 0.25 -13.76 1.01
C ILE A 23 -0.07 -12.94 2.26
N ALA A 24 0.30 -13.42 3.45
CA ALA A 24 0.09 -12.71 4.70
C ALA A 24 0.78 -11.34 4.70
N PHE A 25 2.05 -11.26 4.25
CA PHE A 25 2.75 -9.98 4.11
C PHE A 25 2.05 -9.03 3.16
N PHE A 26 1.60 -9.52 2.00
CA PHE A 26 0.87 -8.71 1.04
C PHE A 26 -0.43 -8.16 1.64
N LEU A 27 -1.23 -9.01 2.31
CA LEU A 27 -2.50 -8.59 2.92
C LEU A 27 -2.29 -7.60 4.06
N ILE A 28 -1.30 -7.85 4.94
CA ILE A 28 -0.95 -6.94 6.04
C ILE A 28 -0.50 -5.60 5.47
N PHE A 29 0.34 -5.60 4.43
CA PHE A 29 0.78 -4.38 3.78
C PHE A 29 -0.39 -3.62 3.14
N TRP A 30 -1.25 -4.31 2.38
CA TRP A 30 -2.37 -3.71 1.67
C TRP A 30 -3.41 -3.11 2.63
N TYR A 31 -3.94 -3.91 3.55
CA TYR A 31 -4.94 -3.43 4.51
C TYR A 31 -4.35 -2.48 5.54
N GLY A 32 -3.09 -2.67 5.94
CA GLY A 32 -2.37 -1.72 6.79
C GLY A 32 -2.23 -0.36 6.13
N SER A 33 -1.92 -0.32 4.83
CA SER A 33 -1.87 0.92 4.04
C SER A 33 -3.23 1.60 4.00
N ILE A 34 -4.29 0.87 3.68
CA ILE A 34 -5.67 1.41 3.66
C ILE A 34 -6.04 2.01 5.01
N ALA A 35 -5.74 1.32 6.11
CA ALA A 35 -6.03 1.80 7.46
C ALA A 35 -5.21 3.05 7.82
N TYR A 36 -3.92 3.09 7.46
CA TYR A 36 -3.03 4.20 7.79
C TYR A 36 -3.35 5.48 7.00
N PHE A 37 -3.62 5.33 5.69
CA PHE A 37 -3.94 6.46 4.81
C PHE A 37 -5.44 6.81 4.81
N ASN A 38 -6.27 5.98 5.45
CA ASN A 38 -7.73 6.12 5.50
C ASN A 38 -8.36 6.29 4.10
N ASN A 39 -7.78 5.58 3.12
CA ASN A 39 -8.13 5.62 1.71
C ASN A 39 -8.11 4.19 1.16
N GLU A 40 -9.15 3.81 0.42
CA GLU A 40 -9.30 2.46 -0.16
C GLU A 40 -8.24 2.16 -1.22
N ASN A 41 -7.80 3.18 -1.96
CA ASN A 41 -6.77 3.06 -2.99
C ASN A 41 -5.70 4.14 -2.76
N PRO A 42 -4.79 3.94 -1.78
CA PRO A 42 -3.81 4.95 -1.42
C PRO A 42 -2.71 5.10 -2.48
N TYR A 43 -2.46 4.10 -3.31
CA TYR A 43 -1.42 4.13 -4.33
C TYR A 43 -2.04 4.38 -5.71
N LEU A 44 -1.78 5.55 -6.30
CA LEU A 44 -2.33 5.95 -7.60
C LEU A 44 -1.21 6.41 -8.55
N VAL A 45 -1.48 6.37 -9.85
CA VAL A 45 -0.55 6.86 -10.87
C VAL A 45 -1.17 8.08 -11.55
N VAL A 46 -0.36 9.14 -11.73
CA VAL A 46 -0.78 10.35 -12.42
C VAL A 46 -1.03 10.04 -13.90
N SER A 47 -2.28 10.20 -14.34
CA SER A 47 -2.75 9.76 -15.67
C SER A 47 -2.76 10.87 -16.73
N SER A 48 -2.65 12.14 -16.33
CA SER A 48 -2.74 13.29 -17.24
C SER A 48 -1.77 14.40 -16.89
N GLY A 49 -1.41 15.22 -17.87
CA GLY A 49 -0.50 16.36 -17.67
C GLY A 49 -1.13 17.57 -16.98
N SER A 50 -2.37 17.49 -16.49
CA SER A 50 -3.07 18.61 -15.83
C SER A 50 -2.42 19.05 -14.52
N MET A 51 -1.62 18.16 -13.89
CA MET A 51 -0.92 18.42 -12.64
C MET A 51 0.51 18.98 -12.85
N ARG A 52 0.92 19.22 -14.11
CA ARG A 52 2.21 19.85 -14.41
C ARG A 52 2.24 21.32 -13.96
N PRO A 53 3.41 21.83 -13.54
CA PRO A 53 4.71 21.16 -13.52
C PRO A 53 5.00 20.36 -12.23
N THR A 54 4.05 20.28 -11.29
CA THR A 54 4.29 19.69 -9.97
C THR A 54 4.40 18.17 -10.01
N LEU A 55 3.53 17.52 -10.79
CA LEU A 55 3.54 16.07 -10.98
C LEU A 55 3.59 15.73 -12.47
N GLU A 56 4.41 14.73 -12.80
CA GLU A 56 4.57 14.23 -14.15
C GLU A 56 3.68 13.00 -14.40
N VAL A 57 3.32 12.79 -15.67
CA VAL A 57 2.55 11.60 -16.05
C VAL A 57 3.39 10.35 -15.80
N GLY A 58 2.84 9.40 -15.05
CA GLY A 58 3.53 8.18 -14.64
C GLY A 58 4.08 8.20 -13.21
N ASP A 59 4.04 9.34 -12.51
CA ASP A 59 4.43 9.40 -11.11
C ASP A 59 3.50 8.53 -10.24
N LEU A 60 4.11 7.71 -9.38
CA LEU A 60 3.40 6.97 -8.34
C LEU A 60 3.23 7.87 -7.12
N ILE A 61 1.98 8.14 -6.76
CA ILE A 61 1.63 8.99 -5.62
C ILE A 61 0.93 8.18 -4.53
N ILE A 62 1.08 8.66 -3.30
CA ILE A 62 0.41 8.11 -2.12
C ILE A 62 -0.62 9.14 -1.63
N VAL A 63 -1.90 8.77 -1.67
CA VAL A 63 -3.03 9.65 -1.35
C VAL A 63 -3.59 9.33 0.03
N LYS A 64 -3.58 10.33 0.91
CA LYS A 64 -4.11 10.25 2.27
C LYS A 64 -5.43 11.01 2.38
N ARG A 65 -6.43 10.39 3.03
CA ARG A 65 -7.66 11.08 3.37
C ARG A 65 -7.47 11.91 4.63
N ILE A 66 -7.75 13.20 4.54
CA ILE A 66 -7.75 14.14 5.67
C ILE A 66 -9.10 14.88 5.77
N PRO A 67 -9.49 15.35 6.98
CA PRO A 67 -10.67 16.19 7.13
C PRO A 67 -10.54 17.48 6.28
N PRO A 68 -11.63 17.97 5.66
CA PRO A 68 -11.57 19.16 4.82
C PRO A 68 -11.04 20.42 5.54
N SER A 69 -11.22 20.51 6.86
CA SER A 69 -10.71 21.62 7.67
C SER A 69 -9.19 21.67 7.78
N GLN A 70 -8.49 20.60 7.39
CA GLN A 70 -7.03 20.51 7.40
C GLN A 70 -6.41 20.80 6.02
N LEU A 71 -7.24 20.98 4.98
CA LEU A 71 -6.77 21.28 3.63
C LEU A 71 -6.22 22.69 3.54
N ASN A 72 -5.01 22.83 3.02
CA ASN A 72 -4.43 24.12 2.66
C ASN A 72 -4.67 24.41 1.17
N ALA A 73 -5.71 25.17 0.85
CA ALA A 73 -6.00 25.58 -0.53
C ALA A 73 -5.21 26.86 -0.89
N ALA A 74 -3.95 26.70 -1.31
CA ALA A 74 -3.10 27.81 -1.70
C ALA A 74 -2.45 27.59 -3.08
N PRO A 75 -2.28 28.63 -3.93
CA PRO A 75 -1.82 28.45 -5.32
C PRO A 75 -0.41 27.89 -5.49
N MET A 76 0.50 28.17 -4.55
CA MET A 76 1.94 27.81 -4.67
C MET A 76 2.42 26.82 -3.61
N ASN A 77 1.75 26.76 -2.46
CA ASN A 77 2.13 25.96 -1.30
C ASN A 77 0.94 25.22 -0.68
N GLY A 78 -0.11 25.01 -1.47
CA GLY A 78 -1.29 24.25 -1.08
C GLY A 78 -1.09 22.75 -1.20
N ASP A 79 -2.06 22.01 -0.67
CA ASP A 79 -2.15 20.57 -0.83
C ASP A 79 -2.57 20.21 -2.27
N ILE A 80 -2.12 19.04 -2.74
CA ILE A 80 -2.57 18.44 -3.99
C ILE A 80 -3.86 17.66 -3.69
N ILE A 81 -4.95 18.00 -4.38
CA ILE A 81 -6.31 17.47 -4.16
C ILE A 81 -6.79 16.70 -5.40
#